data_AF-A0A380XA52-F1
#
_entry.id   AF-A0A380XA52-F1
#
_cell.length_a   1.000
_cell.length_b   1.000
_cell.length_c   1.000
_cell.angle_alpha   90.00
_cell.angle_beta   90.00
_cell.angle_gamma   90.00
#
_symmetry.space_group_name_H-M   'P 1'
#
loop_
_entity.id
_entity.type
_entity.pdbx_description
1 polymer ?
#
loop_
_entity_poly.entity_id
_entity_poly.type
_entity_poly.pdbx_seq_one_letter_code
_entity_poly.pdbx_strand_id
1 'polypeptide(L)'
;MASIEDIIIPQQEINHIMAIEKQIHFKGATWGKKQKTQPYPYWLELKLPFFDSDGLPIPQLRAYFAYRPARRENLMPSMNFIAFYKNRRLFAIDQGES
;
A
#
# COMPACT_ATOMS: atom_id res chain seq x y z
N MET A 1 -0.60 -3.16 27.05
CA MET A 1 -0.98 -2.51 25.77
C MET A 1 -0.75 -3.56 24.70
N ALA A 2 -1.80 -4.08 24.07
CA ALA A 2 -1.64 -5.09 23.01
C ALA A 2 -0.77 -4.48 21.91
N SER A 3 0.33 -5.16 21.58
CA SER A 3 1.17 -4.76 20.47
C SER A 3 0.40 -5.06 19.18
N ILE A 4 0.65 -4.33 18.10
CA ILE A 4 -0.01 -4.56 16.79
C ILE A 4 0.20 -6.00 16.29
N GLU A 5 1.17 -6.72 16.87
CA GLU A 5 1.49 -8.13 16.61
C GLU A 5 0.47 -9.13 17.18
N ASP A 6 -0.45 -8.70 18.06
CA ASP A 6 -1.42 -9.58 18.71
C ASP A 6 -2.75 -9.74 17.95
N ILE A 7 -2.92 -9.07 16.80
CA ILE A 7 -4.13 -9.24 15.98
C ILE A 7 -4.01 -10.54 15.18
N ILE A 8 -4.56 -11.63 15.74
CA ILE A 8 -4.79 -12.86 15.01
C ILE A 8 -5.96 -12.65 14.06
N ILE A 9 -5.65 -12.49 12.76
CA ILE A 9 -6.68 -12.43 11.70
C ILE A 9 -7.00 -13.88 11.28
N PRO A 10 -8.26 -14.33 11.38
CA PRO A 10 -8.64 -15.68 10.95
C PRO A 10 -8.34 -15.90 9.46
N GLN A 11 -7.85 -17.08 9.09
CA GLN A 11 -7.55 -17.40 7.69
C GLN A 11 -8.79 -17.31 6.79
N GLN A 12 -9.97 -17.66 7.31
CA GLN A 12 -11.23 -17.51 6.59
C GLN A 12 -11.51 -16.05 6.22
N GLU A 13 -11.20 -15.12 7.12
CA GLU A 13 -11.36 -13.68 6.89
C GLU A 13 -10.38 -13.20 5.82
N ILE A 14 -9.13 -13.65 5.86
CA ILE A 14 -8.13 -13.37 4.81
C ILE A 14 -8.61 -13.87 3.45
N ASN A 15 -9.10 -15.11 3.40
CA ASN A 15 -9.60 -15.73 2.16
C ASN A 15 -10.78 -14.93 1.60
N HIS A 16 -11.71 -14.51 2.46
CA HIS A 16 -12.84 -13.68 2.05
C HIS A 16 -12.37 -12.35 1.45
N ILE A 17 -11.48 -11.63 2.14
CA ILE A 17 -10.92 -10.36 1.64
C ILE A 17 -10.19 -10.55 0.31
N MET A 18 -9.45 -11.64 0.14
CA MET A 18 -8.77 -11.93 -1.11
C MET A 18 -9.73 -12.24 -2.26
N ALA A 19 -10.86 -12.91 -1.98
CA ALA A 19 -11.85 -13.30 -2.97
C ALA A 19 -12.76 -12.15 -3.46
N ILE A 20 -12.92 -11.08 -2.69
CA ILE A 20 -13.72 -9.91 -3.10
C ILE A 20 -13.11 -9.23 -4.34
N GLU A 21 -13.92 -8.96 -5.35
CA GLU A 21 -13.54 -8.06 -6.45
C GLU A 21 -13.38 -6.65 -5.90
N LYS A 22 -12.26 -6.00 -6.22
CA LYS A 22 -11.88 -4.76 -5.58
C LYS A 22 -11.20 -3.80 -6.54
N GLN A 23 -11.49 -2.51 -6.38
CA GLN A 23 -11.05 -1.42 -7.24
C GLN A 23 -10.24 -0.39 -6.44
N ILE A 24 -9.33 0.31 -7.11
CA ILE A 24 -8.62 1.47 -6.59
C ILE A 24 -8.91 2.64 -7.53
N HIS A 25 -9.40 3.75 -6.98
CA HIS A 25 -9.62 4.97 -7.77
C HIS A 25 -8.50 5.97 -7.48
N PHE A 26 -7.82 6.42 -8.54
CA PHE A 26 -6.74 7.41 -8.45
C PHE A 26 -7.21 8.86 -8.63
N LYS A 27 -8.50 9.08 -8.87
CA LYS A 27 -9.06 10.43 -9.07
C LYS A 27 -8.86 11.27 -7.81
N GLY A 28 -8.09 12.35 -7.91
CA GLY A 28 -7.75 13.22 -6.78
C GLY A 28 -6.65 12.69 -5.86
N ALA A 29 -6.03 11.55 -6.18
CA ALA A 29 -4.92 11.00 -5.43
C ALA A 29 -3.72 11.95 -5.47
N THR A 30 -3.11 12.21 -4.31
CA THR A 30 -1.94 13.09 -4.18
C THR A 30 -0.80 12.36 -3.49
N TRP A 31 0.37 12.40 -4.09
CA TRP A 31 1.59 11.85 -3.49
C TRP A 31 2.07 12.74 -2.34
N GLY A 32 2.39 12.12 -1.20
CA GLY A 32 3.01 12.77 -0.07
C GLY A 32 4.48 12.37 0.07
N LYS A 33 5.29 13.16 0.77
CA LYS A 33 6.63 12.72 1.18
C LYS A 33 6.49 11.61 2.21
N LYS A 34 7.25 10.52 2.07
CA LYS A 34 7.30 9.43 3.06
C LYS A 34 7.76 9.92 4.43
N GLN A 35 8.66 10.91 4.47
CA GLN A 35 9.10 11.60 5.67
C GLN A 35 9.08 13.11 5.44
N LYS A 36 8.60 13.89 6.43
CA LYS A 36 8.45 15.36 6.31
C LYS A 36 9.78 16.07 5.99
N THR A 37 10.87 15.63 6.62
CA THR A 37 12.20 16.24 6.54
C THR A 37 13.08 15.68 5.43
N GLN A 38 12.51 14.88 4.51
CA GLN A 38 13.31 14.16 3.55
C GLN A 38 13.95 15.10 2.49
N PRO A 39 15.26 14.97 2.21
CA PRO A 39 15.93 15.75 1.17
C PRO A 39 15.52 15.31 -0.24
N TYR A 40 15.76 16.18 -1.21
CA TYR A 40 15.57 15.90 -2.64
C TYR A 40 16.65 14.91 -3.15
N PRO A 41 16.33 13.95 -4.03
CA PRO A 41 14.99 13.63 -4.55
C PRO A 41 14.10 12.91 -3.51
N TYR A 42 12.81 13.28 -3.48
CA TYR A 42 11.88 12.83 -2.45
C TYR A 42 11.42 11.39 -2.65
N TRP A 43 11.36 10.61 -1.56
CA TRP A 43 10.59 9.36 -1.57
C TRP A 43 9.14 9.70 -1.32
N LEU A 44 8.29 9.17 -2.18
CA LEU A 44 6.88 9.50 -2.18
C LEU A 44 6.08 8.31 -1.70
N GLU A 45 4.97 8.58 -1.03
CA GLU A 45 3.97 7.59 -0.68
C GLU A 45 2.58 8.07 -1.07
N LEU A 46 1.72 7.11 -1.38
CA LEU A 46 0.31 7.33 -1.66
C LEU A 46 -0.49 6.24 -0.95
N LYS A 47 -1.51 6.66 -0.19
CA LYS A 47 -2.39 5.79 0.59
C LYS A 47 -3.79 5.93 0.03
N LEU A 48 -4.39 4.82 -0.44
CA LEU A 48 -5.73 4.81 -1.02
C LEU A 48 -6.58 3.70 -0.39
N PRO A 49 -7.90 3.89 -0.26
CA PRO A 49 -8.82 2.80 0.05
C PRO A 49 -8.99 1.86 -1.14
N PHE A 50 -9.40 0.63 -0.86
CA PHE A 50 -10.01 -0.24 -1.86
C PHE A 50 -11.52 -0.10 -1.82
N PHE A 51 -12.18 -0.23 -2.96
CA PHE A 51 -13.64 -0.21 -3.09
C PHE A 51 -14.14 -1.56 -3.62
N ASP A 52 -15.35 -1.97 -3.23
CA ASP A 52 -16.03 -3.13 -3.80
C ASP A 52 -16.74 -2.78 -5.13
N SER A 53 -17.50 -3.74 -5.68
CA SER A 53 -18.26 -3.58 -6.91
C SER A 53 -19.34 -2.50 -6.84
N ASP A 54 -19.84 -2.21 -5.63
CA ASP A 54 -20.88 -1.20 -5.39
C ASP A 54 -20.27 0.19 -5.15
N GLY A 55 -18.94 0.31 -5.20
CA GLY A 55 -18.21 1.54 -4.97
C GLY A 55 -18.09 1.92 -3.49
N LEU A 56 -18.36 0.98 -2.57
CA LEU A 56 -18.21 1.19 -1.14
C LEU A 56 -16.79 0.83 -0.69
N PRO A 57 -16.19 1.59 0.24
CA PRO A 57 -14.84 1.30 0.72
C PRO A 57 -14.81 0.00 1.53
N ILE A 58 -13.90 -0.91 1.18
CA ILE A 58 -13.70 -2.17 1.90
C ILE A 58 -13.05 -1.86 3.25
N PRO A 59 -13.71 -2.11 4.39
CA PRO A 59 -13.21 -1.70 5.69
C PRO A 59 -11.85 -2.31 6.02
N GLN A 60 -10.96 -1.48 6.57
CA GLN A 60 -9.62 -1.87 7.05
C GLN A 60 -8.68 -2.42 5.97
N LEU A 61 -9.07 -2.42 4.69
CA LEU A 61 -8.24 -2.76 3.55
C LEU A 61 -7.75 -1.47 2.87
N ARG A 62 -6.43 -1.29 2.78
CA ARG A 62 -5.82 -0.09 2.17
C ARG A 62 -4.68 -0.45 1.24
N ALA A 63 -4.60 0.30 0.16
CA ALA A 63 -3.49 0.32 -0.79
C ALA A 63 -2.43 1.31 -0.30
N TYR A 64 -1.17 0.89 -0.40
CA TYR A 64 -0.02 1.71 -0.14
C TYR A 64 0.93 1.62 -1.34
N PHE A 65 1.14 2.75 -2.00
CA PHE A 65 2.15 2.89 -3.03
C PHE A 65 3.34 3.64 -2.46
N ALA A 66 4.54 3.15 -2.71
CA ALA A 66 5.78 3.83 -2.36
C ALA A 66 6.67 3.95 -3.57
N TYR A 67 7.08 5.17 -3.88
CA TYR A 67 8.05 5.48 -4.91
C TYR A 67 9.37 5.90 -4.26
N ARG A 68 10.46 5.28 -4.72
CA ARG A 68 11.82 5.58 -4.29
C ARG A 68 12.64 6.02 -5.49
N PRO A 69 13.03 7.30 -5.60
CA PRO A 69 13.94 7.76 -6.64
C PRO A 69 15.31 7.09 -6.53
N ALA A 70 15.98 6.98 -7.68
CA ALA A 70 17.38 6.59 -7.77
C ALA A 70 18.26 7.59 -6.99
N ARG A 71 19.23 7.09 -6.22
CA ARG A 71 20.15 7.91 -5.43
C ARG A 71 21.47 8.22 -6.15
N ARG A 72 21.75 7.53 -7.24
CA ARG A 72 22.97 7.64 -8.05
C ARG A 72 22.60 7.45 -9.51
N GLU A 73 23.42 7.99 -10.40
CA GLU A 73 23.36 7.65 -11.82
C GLU A 73 23.48 6.13 -11.99
N ASN A 74 22.75 5.58 -12.97
CA ASN A 74 22.68 4.15 -13.29
C ASN A 74 21.94 3.24 -12.28
N LEU A 75 21.27 3.79 -11.27
CA LEU A 75 20.28 3.03 -10.49
C LEU A 75 18.87 3.29 -11.02
N MET A 76 18.04 2.25 -11.08
CA MET A 76 16.63 2.42 -11.40
C MET A 76 15.85 2.90 -10.16
N PRO A 77 14.90 3.83 -10.32
CA PRO A 77 13.94 4.10 -9.25
C PRO A 77 13.09 2.85 -9.00
N SER A 78 12.65 2.66 -7.75
CA SER A 78 11.78 1.54 -7.39
C SER A 78 10.37 2.02 -7.08
N MET A 79 9.37 1.19 -7.37
CA MET A 79 8.00 1.43 -6.98
C MET A 79 7.39 0.16 -6.39
N ASN A 80 6.74 0.32 -5.25
CA ASN A 80 6.13 -0.77 -4.53
C ASN A 80 4.63 -0.51 -4.39
N PHE A 81 3.84 -1.55 -4.54
CA PHE A 81 2.41 -1.57 -4.26
C PHE A 81 2.12 -2.61 -3.19
N ILE A 82 1.54 -2.21 -2.07
CA ILE A 82 1.30 -3.06 -0.91
C ILE A 82 -0.16 -2.95 -0.50
N ALA A 83 -0.82 -4.09 -0.30
CA ALA A 83 -2.14 -4.14 0.33
C ALA A 83 -1.99 -4.46 1.82
N PHE A 84 -2.61 -3.63 2.67
CA PHE A 84 -2.69 -3.86 4.10
C PHE A 84 -4.13 -4.12 4.51
N TYR A 85 -4.35 -5.16 5.31
CA TYR A 85 -5.63 -5.44 5.96
C TYR A 85 -5.45 -5.53 7.46
N LYS A 86 -6.20 -4.74 8.24
CA LYS A 86 -6.04 -4.62 9.69
C LYS A 86 -4.58 -4.36 10.11
N ASN A 87 -3.90 -3.49 9.36
CA ASN A 87 -2.46 -3.18 9.48
C ASN A 87 -1.49 -4.35 9.21
N ARG A 88 -1.96 -5.53 8.82
CA ARG A 88 -1.12 -6.65 8.35
C ARG A 88 -0.96 -6.59 6.83
N ARG A 89 0.27 -6.80 6.34
CA ARG A 89 0.53 -6.91 4.90
C ARG A 89 -0.11 -8.18 4.34
N LEU A 90 -1.00 -8.05 3.37
CA LEU A 90 -1.60 -9.17 2.65
C LEU A 90 -0.70 -9.62 1.50
N PHE A 91 -0.35 -8.68 0.61
CA PHE A 91 0.55 -8.92 -0.51
C PHE A 91 1.32 -7.64 -0.84
N ALA A 92 2.42 -7.80 -1.57
CA ALA A 92 3.21 -6.72 -2.12
C ALA A 92 3.68 -7.07 -3.53
N ILE A 93 3.74 -6.06 -4.39
CA ILE A 93 4.39 -6.08 -5.69
C ILE A 93 5.52 -5.07 -5.60
N ASP A 94 6.75 -5.55 -5.69
CA ASP A 94 7.94 -4.71 -5.69
C ASP A 94 8.52 -4.72 -7.12
N GLN A 95 8.57 -3.57 -7.78
CA GLN A 95 9.37 -3.42 -9.01
C GLN A 95 10.72 -2.81 -8.65
N GLY A 96 11.79 -3.56 -8.91
CA GLY A 96 13.15 -3.14 -8.61
C GLY A 96 14.28 -4.03 -9.13
N GLU A 97 14.01 -5.27 -9.57
CA GLU A 97 15.02 -6.13 -10.20
C GLU A 97 14.41 -6.92 -11.37
N SER A 98 15.04 -6.81 -12.54
CA SER A 98 14.89 -7.64 -13.73
C SER A 98 16.27 -7.95 -14.27
#